data_AF-A0A5C2LJZ2-F1
#
_entry.id   AF-A0A5C2LJZ2-F1
#
_cell.length_a   1.000
_cell.length_b   1.000
_cell.length_c   1.000
_cell.angle_alpha   90.00
_cell.angle_beta   90.00
_cell.angle_gamma   90.00
#
_symmetry.space_group_name_H-M   'P 1'
#
loop_
_entity.id
_entity.type
_entity.pdbx_description
1 polymer ?
#
loop_
_entity_poly.entity_id
_entity_poly.type
_entity_poly.pdbx_seq_one_letter_code
_entity_poly.pdbx_strand_id
1 'polypeptide(L)'
;MGKGNDRSLTQRSDIGTQINGGAVALSAGHDMIARAASVTATSSLTVAAGNDINLSSGESSWHLTENSHQSSSGLLARRSLTTHDEVWAQNAIGSNFSGDSIVMQAGRDLLVSGSSVAGTRDVNLVAGRNLTITTAKESRRKTIYVKRNIAAFPAPAALASASAVRR
;
A
#
# COMPACT_ATOMS: atom_id res chain seq x y z
N MET A 1 20.09 -13.17 -21.58
CA MET A 1 19.52 -12.42 -20.43
C MET A 1 20.52 -11.34 -20.03
N GLY A 2 20.10 -10.07 -19.99
CA GLY A 2 21.00 -8.92 -19.87
C GLY A 2 21.58 -8.73 -18.46
N LYS A 3 22.89 -8.48 -18.39
CA LYS A 3 23.57 -7.98 -17.18
C LYS A 3 23.05 -6.56 -16.86
N GLY A 4 22.61 -6.33 -15.62
CA GLY A 4 22.28 -4.99 -15.11
C GLY A 4 20.79 -4.71 -14.80
N ASN A 5 19.94 -5.74 -14.78
CA ASN A 5 18.59 -5.59 -14.22
C ASN A 5 18.57 -6.09 -12.77
N ASP A 6 18.08 -5.28 -11.85
CA ASP A 6 17.83 -5.68 -10.47
C ASP A 6 16.47 -5.18 -10.00
N ARG A 7 15.86 -5.95 -9.10
CA ARG A 7 14.55 -5.65 -8.54
C ARG A 7 14.58 -5.99 -7.06
N SER A 8 14.22 -5.01 -6.23
CA SER A 8 14.10 -5.15 -4.79
C SER A 8 12.69 -4.80 -4.35
N LEU A 9 12.07 -5.65 -3.54
CA LEU A 9 10.76 -5.42 -2.95
C LEU A 9 10.88 -5.55 -1.43
N THR A 10 10.52 -4.50 -0.71
CA THR A 10 10.35 -4.53 0.74
C THR A 10 8.88 -4.34 1.07
N GLN A 11 8.33 -5.21 1.91
CA GLN A 11 6.95 -5.13 2.37
C GLN A 11 6.92 -5.09 3.90
N ARG A 12 6.02 -4.27 4.45
CA ARG A 12 5.70 -4.22 5.88
C ARG A 12 4.19 -4.25 6.03
N SER A 13 3.72 -4.92 7.07
CA SER A 13 2.31 -5.01 7.38
C SER A 13 2.14 -5.00 8.88
N ASP A 14 1.23 -4.17 9.37
CA ASP A 14 0.72 -4.33 10.71
C ASP A 14 -0.12 -5.61 10.78
N ILE A 15 0.06 -6.34 11.88
CA ILE A 15 -0.76 -7.49 12.24
C ILE A 15 -1.31 -7.18 13.63
N GLY A 16 -2.62 -6.98 13.71
CA GLY A 16 -3.29 -6.72 14.97
C GLY A 16 -3.72 -8.01 15.66
N THR A 17 -4.58 -7.83 16.66
CA THR A 17 -5.15 -8.94 17.44
C THR A 17 -6.10 -9.77 16.60
N GLN A 18 -6.03 -11.10 16.73
CA GLN A 18 -7.01 -12.00 16.14
C GLN A 18 -7.74 -12.78 17.24
N ILE A 19 -9.07 -12.72 17.22
CA ILE A 19 -9.94 -13.43 18.16
C ILE A 19 -11.00 -14.16 17.36
N ASN A 20 -11.12 -15.46 17.55
CA ASN A 20 -12.17 -16.28 16.96
C ASN A 20 -12.85 -17.09 18.06
N GLY A 21 -14.18 -17.09 18.10
CA GLY A 21 -14.92 -17.81 19.12
C GLY A 21 -16.40 -17.97 18.76
N GLY A 22 -17.12 -18.70 19.61
CA GLY A 22 -18.58 -18.82 19.52
C GLY A 22 -19.24 -17.49 19.90
N ALA A 23 -19.41 -17.29 21.21
CA ALA A 23 -19.70 -16.00 21.80
C ALA A 23 -18.40 -15.35 22.26
N VAL A 24 -18.20 -14.07 21.95
CA VAL A 24 -17.02 -13.29 22.34
C VAL A 24 -17.47 -12.07 23.14
N ALA A 25 -16.91 -11.92 24.33
CA ALA A 25 -17.12 -10.75 25.18
C ALA A 25 -15.77 -10.07 25.47
N LEU A 26 -15.64 -8.82 25.05
CA LEU A 26 -14.47 -7.98 25.29
C LEU A 26 -14.88 -6.82 26.22
N SER A 27 -14.15 -6.62 27.31
CA SER A 27 -14.44 -5.54 28.25
C SER A 27 -13.15 -4.86 28.69
N ALA A 28 -13.14 -3.54 28.68
CA ALA A 28 -12.10 -2.71 29.29
C ALA A 28 -12.70 -1.72 30.28
N GLY A 29 -12.01 -1.52 31.41
CA GLY A 29 -12.41 -0.53 32.41
C GLY A 29 -12.32 0.92 31.93
N HIS A 30 -11.46 1.20 30.94
CA HIS A 30 -11.29 2.53 30.36
C HIS A 30 -11.54 2.47 28.85
N ASP A 31 -10.53 2.13 28.06
CA ASP A 31 -10.60 2.23 26.60
C ASP A 31 -10.38 0.89 25.92
N MET A 32 -11.11 0.65 24.84
CA MET A 32 -10.88 -0.46 23.91
C MET A 32 -10.22 0.08 22.65
N ILE A 33 -8.97 -0.31 22.37
CA ILE A 33 -8.25 0.10 21.16
C ILE A 33 -7.97 -1.13 20.31
N ALA A 34 -8.47 -1.12 19.07
CA ALA A 34 -8.27 -2.16 18.09
C ALA A 34 -7.68 -1.56 16.81
N ARG A 35 -6.50 -2.04 16.42
CA ARG A 35 -5.78 -1.58 15.23
C ARG A 35 -5.38 -2.78 14.39
N ALA A 36 -5.80 -2.80 13.13
CA ALA A 36 -5.68 -3.98 12.25
C ALA A 36 -6.14 -5.29 12.94
N ALA A 37 -7.17 -5.20 13.79
CA ALA A 37 -7.65 -6.34 14.58
C ALA A 37 -8.77 -7.08 13.84
N SER A 38 -8.83 -8.40 14.02
CA SER A 38 -9.88 -9.26 13.47
C SER A 38 -10.57 -10.01 14.61
N VAL A 39 -11.84 -9.70 14.85
CA VAL A 39 -12.66 -10.36 15.88
C VAL A 39 -13.85 -11.01 15.20
N THR A 40 -13.91 -12.33 15.26
CA THR A 40 -14.99 -13.12 14.66
C THR A 40 -15.68 -13.92 15.76
N ALA A 41 -16.95 -13.63 16.00
CA ALA A 41 -17.85 -14.44 16.81
C ALA A 41 -18.77 -15.23 15.86
N THR A 42 -19.02 -16.51 16.10
CA THR A 42 -20.03 -17.25 15.32
C THR A 42 -21.45 -17.08 15.87
N SER A 43 -21.59 -16.53 17.08
CA SER A 43 -22.88 -16.14 17.65
C SER A 43 -22.89 -14.66 18.06
N SER A 44 -22.60 -14.31 19.30
CA SER A 44 -22.66 -12.94 19.79
C SER A 44 -21.27 -12.32 19.99
N LEU A 45 -21.15 -11.04 19.64
CA LEU A 45 -19.98 -10.22 19.92
C LEU A 45 -20.37 -9.03 20.77
N THR A 46 -19.91 -9.02 22.02
CA THR A 46 -20.10 -7.89 22.93
C THR A 46 -18.76 -7.19 23.17
N VAL A 47 -18.71 -5.89 22.98
CA VAL A 47 -17.54 -5.04 23.26
C VAL A 47 -17.99 -3.90 24.18
N ALA A 48 -17.38 -3.79 25.35
CA ALA A 48 -17.70 -2.74 26.31
C ALA A 48 -16.44 -2.00 26.76
N ALA A 49 -16.50 -0.67 26.80
CA ALA A 49 -15.46 0.20 27.33
C ALA A 49 -16.06 1.23 28.30
N GLY A 50 -15.39 1.47 29.43
CA GLY A 50 -15.83 2.49 30.39
C GLY A 50 -15.83 3.91 29.82
N ASN A 51 -14.92 4.20 28.89
CA ASN A 51 -14.76 5.48 28.20
C ASN A 51 -14.96 5.28 26.69
N ASP A 52 -13.89 4.99 25.94
CA ASP A 52 -13.93 5.05 24.48
C ASP A 52 -13.68 3.68 23.82
N ILE A 53 -14.35 3.42 22.69
CA ILE A 53 -14.02 2.31 21.78
C ILE A 53 -13.42 2.91 20.51
N ASN A 54 -12.22 2.49 20.13
CA ASN A 54 -11.52 2.94 18.94
C ASN A 54 -11.14 1.76 18.06
N LEU A 55 -11.86 1.59 16.95
CA LEU A 55 -11.54 0.68 15.87
C LEU A 55 -10.83 1.46 14.76
N SER A 56 -9.56 1.18 14.54
CA SER A 56 -8.71 1.89 13.58
C SER A 56 -8.05 0.93 12.59
N SER A 57 -7.71 1.46 11.43
CA SER A 57 -6.87 0.76 10.47
C SER A 57 -5.41 0.74 10.92
N GLY A 58 -4.73 -0.40 10.80
CA GLY A 58 -3.26 -0.43 10.73
C GLY A 58 -2.77 -0.04 9.34
N GLU A 59 -1.47 -0.23 9.10
CA GLU A 59 -0.81 0.13 7.84
C GLU A 59 -0.16 -1.10 7.17
N SER A 60 -0.32 -1.20 5.85
CA SER A 60 0.48 -2.06 4.99
C SER A 60 1.26 -1.18 4.02
N SER A 61 2.57 -1.32 3.96
CA SER A 61 3.40 -0.59 3.01
C SER A 61 4.24 -1.52 2.16
N TRP A 62 4.43 -1.14 0.89
CA TRP A 62 5.39 -1.81 0.02
C TRP A 62 6.21 -0.79 -0.74
N HIS A 63 7.49 -1.12 -0.88
CA HIS A 63 8.48 -0.33 -1.58
C HIS A 63 9.16 -1.21 -2.63
N LEU A 64 8.97 -0.85 -3.90
CA LEU A 64 9.58 -1.50 -5.05
C LEU A 64 10.64 -0.57 -5.65
N THR A 65 11.85 -1.09 -5.81
CA THR A 65 12.90 -0.47 -6.62
C THR A 65 13.21 -1.40 -7.78
N GLU A 66 13.19 -0.89 -9.01
CA GLU A 66 13.49 -1.64 -10.22
C GLU A 66 14.49 -0.87 -11.09
N ASN A 67 15.63 -1.51 -11.35
CA ASN A 67 16.63 -1.05 -12.30
C ASN A 67 16.54 -1.91 -13.55
N SER A 68 16.48 -1.27 -14.71
CA SER A 68 16.62 -1.97 -16.00
C SER A 68 17.66 -1.31 -16.87
N HIS A 69 18.49 -2.14 -17.51
CA HIS A 69 19.53 -1.70 -18.44
C HIS A 69 19.36 -2.40 -19.79
N GLN A 70 19.13 -1.61 -20.84
CA GLN A 70 19.03 -2.09 -22.21
C GLN A 70 20.16 -1.48 -23.05
N SER A 71 20.93 -2.32 -23.73
CA SER A 71 21.99 -1.88 -24.64
C SER A 71 21.81 -2.50 -26.02
N SER A 72 21.99 -1.69 -27.07
CA SER A 72 21.98 -2.13 -28.47
C SER A 72 23.18 -1.55 -29.21
N SER A 73 23.81 -2.36 -30.06
CA SER A 73 24.95 -1.97 -30.90
C SER A 73 24.69 -2.34 -32.36
N GLY A 74 24.89 -1.39 -33.27
CA GLY A 74 24.86 -1.60 -34.72
C GLY A 74 26.10 -1.03 -35.41
N LEU A 75 26.20 -1.19 -36.74
CA LEU A 75 27.39 -0.89 -37.54
C LEU A 75 27.90 0.57 -37.45
N LEU A 76 27.08 1.51 -36.96
CA LEU A 76 27.41 2.94 -36.94
C LEU A 76 27.21 3.62 -35.55
N ALA A 77 26.57 2.95 -34.59
CA ALA A 77 26.25 3.54 -33.29
C ALA A 77 26.02 2.51 -32.17
N ARG A 78 26.29 2.95 -30.93
CA ARG A 78 25.94 2.26 -29.67
C ARG A 78 24.90 3.07 -28.90
N ARG A 79 23.88 2.39 -28.38
CA ARG A 79 22.81 2.97 -27.56
C ARG A 79 22.71 2.23 -26.24
N SER A 80 22.58 2.97 -25.14
CA SER A 80 22.27 2.42 -23.81
C SER A 80 21.11 3.20 -23.20
N LEU A 81 20.16 2.48 -22.60
CA LEU A 81 19.01 2.99 -21.88
C LEU A 81 19.03 2.37 -20.48
N THR A 82 19.09 3.22 -19.46
CA THR A 82 18.94 2.83 -18.05
C THR A 82 17.66 3.44 -17.51
N THR A 83 16.78 2.63 -16.93
CA THR A 83 15.56 3.09 -16.27
C THR A 83 15.60 2.68 -14.80
N HIS A 84 15.35 3.63 -13.91
CA HIS A 84 15.22 3.43 -12.47
C HIS A 84 13.80 3.81 -12.05
N ASP A 85 13.04 2.83 -11.60
CA ASP A 85 11.66 2.97 -11.14
C ASP A 85 11.60 2.72 -9.64
N GLU A 86 11.03 3.67 -8.90
CA GLU A 86 10.77 3.57 -7.46
C GLU A 86 9.27 3.72 -7.23
N VAL A 87 8.65 2.77 -6.53
CA VAL A 87 7.22 2.82 -6.19
C VAL A 87 7.05 2.60 -4.70
N TRP A 88 6.38 3.54 -4.05
CA TRP A 88 5.98 3.47 -2.66
C TRP A 88 4.46 3.44 -2.57
N ALA A 89 3.90 2.53 -1.79
CA ALA A 89 2.48 2.54 -1.46
C ALA A 89 2.25 2.25 0.01
N GLN A 90 1.22 2.89 0.56
CA GLN A 90 0.68 2.68 1.90
C GLN A 90 -0.82 2.45 1.78
N ASN A 91 -1.25 1.27 2.20
CA ASN A 91 -2.64 0.85 2.25
C ASN A 91 -3.08 0.75 3.71
N ALA A 92 -4.36 0.96 3.95
CA ALA A 92 -4.96 0.84 5.27
C ALA A 92 -5.45 -0.60 5.49
N ILE A 93 -5.02 -1.23 6.58
CA ILE A 93 -5.56 -2.53 7.01
C ILE A 93 -6.62 -2.28 8.07
N GLY A 94 -7.87 -2.26 7.65
CA GLY A 94 -9.00 -2.06 8.56
C GLY A 94 -9.11 -3.12 9.64
N SER A 95 -9.64 -2.73 10.81
CA SER A 95 -10.09 -3.71 11.79
C SER A 95 -11.44 -4.29 11.38
N ASN A 96 -11.66 -5.59 11.55
CA ASN A 96 -12.91 -6.27 11.20
C ASN A 96 -13.52 -6.95 12.43
N PHE A 97 -14.75 -6.56 12.77
CA PHE A 97 -15.52 -7.12 13.88
C PHE A 97 -16.80 -7.73 13.32
N SER A 98 -16.96 -9.05 13.44
CA SER A 98 -18.11 -9.76 12.87
C SER A 98 -18.75 -10.75 13.84
N GLY A 99 -20.07 -10.90 13.73
CA GLY A 99 -20.85 -11.92 14.44
C GLY A 99 -22.29 -11.99 13.98
N ASP A 100 -23.14 -12.79 14.63
CA ASP A 100 -24.57 -12.79 14.33
C ASP A 100 -25.25 -11.56 14.93
N SER A 101 -25.03 -11.33 16.23
CA SER A 101 -25.49 -10.14 16.92
C SER A 101 -24.31 -9.42 17.56
N ILE A 102 -24.14 -8.15 17.21
CA ILE A 102 -23.04 -7.32 17.72
C ILE A 102 -23.61 -6.25 18.65
N VAL A 103 -22.99 -6.11 19.82
CA VAL A 103 -23.23 -5.00 20.73
C VAL A 103 -21.89 -4.34 21.06
N MET A 104 -21.74 -3.07 20.73
CA MET A 104 -20.60 -2.25 21.12
C MET A 104 -21.08 -1.09 21.99
N GLN A 105 -20.55 -0.98 23.20
CA GLN A 105 -20.94 0.05 24.15
C GLN A 105 -19.72 0.81 24.65
N ALA A 106 -19.61 2.07 24.24
CA ALA A 106 -18.65 3.02 24.78
C ALA A 106 -19.36 3.93 25.79
N GLY A 107 -18.79 4.09 26.99
CA GLY A 107 -19.30 5.04 27.97
C GLY A 107 -19.30 6.48 27.49
N ARG A 108 -18.45 6.81 26.50
CA ARG A 108 -18.30 8.16 25.95
C ARG A 108 -18.27 8.15 24.43
N ASP A 109 -17.16 7.86 23.75
CA ASP A 109 -17.10 7.90 22.28
C ASP A 109 -16.83 6.54 21.63
N LEU A 110 -17.45 6.29 20.47
CA LEU A 110 -17.17 5.13 19.63
C LEU A 110 -16.67 5.62 18.26
N LEU A 111 -15.41 5.31 17.94
CA LEU A 111 -14.79 5.61 16.65
C LEU A 111 -14.60 4.32 15.84
N VAL A 112 -15.04 4.35 14.59
CA VAL A 112 -14.74 3.33 13.57
C VAL A 112 -14.08 4.03 12.38
N SER A 113 -12.76 3.91 12.26
CA SER A 113 -11.95 4.55 11.23
C SER A 113 -11.36 3.50 10.29
N GLY A 114 -11.76 3.53 9.02
CA GLY A 114 -11.31 2.60 7.98
C GLY A 114 -11.46 1.14 8.37
N SER A 115 -12.47 0.84 9.19
CA SER A 115 -12.71 -0.46 9.83
C SER A 115 -14.15 -0.90 9.56
N SER A 116 -14.43 -2.19 9.70
CA SER A 116 -15.74 -2.81 9.45
C SER A 116 -16.32 -3.46 10.70
N VAL A 117 -17.62 -3.25 10.91
CA VAL A 117 -18.43 -3.93 11.93
C VAL A 117 -19.62 -4.56 11.22
N ALA A 118 -19.74 -5.89 11.23
CA ALA A 118 -20.71 -6.63 10.42
C ALA A 118 -21.44 -7.71 11.21
N GLY A 119 -22.73 -7.48 11.47
CA GLY A 119 -23.64 -8.45 12.08
C GLY A 119 -24.50 -9.15 11.01
N THR A 120 -24.77 -10.45 11.14
CA THR A 120 -25.69 -11.16 10.22
C THR A 120 -27.16 -10.92 10.56
N ARG A 121 -27.47 -10.67 11.84
CA ARG A 121 -28.81 -10.32 12.34
C ARG A 121 -28.87 -8.89 12.83
N ASP A 122 -28.11 -8.58 13.88
CA ASP A 122 -28.25 -7.33 14.61
C ASP A 122 -26.89 -6.66 14.84
N VAL A 123 -26.87 -5.33 14.74
CA VAL A 123 -25.70 -4.51 15.04
C VAL A 123 -26.15 -3.32 15.86
N ASN A 124 -25.73 -3.27 17.12
CA ASN A 124 -26.04 -2.19 18.05
C ASN A 124 -24.75 -1.49 18.50
N LEU A 125 -24.60 -0.21 18.14
CA LEU A 125 -23.46 0.63 18.50
C LEU A 125 -23.97 1.76 19.38
N VAL A 126 -23.56 1.74 20.64
CA VAL A 126 -23.93 2.73 21.65
C VAL A 126 -22.69 3.50 22.05
N ALA A 127 -22.77 4.82 21.92
CA ALA A 127 -21.79 5.75 22.47
C ALA A 127 -22.53 6.72 23.40
N GLY A 128 -22.02 6.93 24.61
CA GLY A 128 -22.62 7.88 25.55
C GLY A 128 -22.61 9.34 25.05
N ARG A 129 -21.72 9.68 24.11
CA ARG A 129 -21.54 11.01 23.54
C ARG A 129 -21.52 10.98 22.02
N ASN A 130 -20.45 10.49 21.38
CA ASN A 130 -20.34 10.54 19.92
C ASN A 130 -20.08 9.16 19.29
N LEU A 131 -20.81 8.85 18.23
CA LEU A 131 -20.49 7.78 17.29
C LEU A 131 -19.88 8.39 16.03
N THR A 132 -18.62 8.06 15.73
CA THR A 132 -17.93 8.52 14.52
C THR A 132 -17.55 7.35 13.65
N ILE A 133 -17.98 7.36 12.39
CA ILE A 133 -17.59 6.37 11.37
C ILE A 133 -16.94 7.13 10.22
N THR A 134 -15.69 6.79 9.93
CA THR A 134 -14.88 7.48 8.92
C THR A 134 -14.00 6.50 8.16
N THR A 135 -13.38 6.96 7.08
CA THR A 135 -12.49 6.16 6.24
C THR A 135 -11.04 6.32 6.65
N ALA A 136 -10.21 5.33 6.33
CA ALA A 136 -8.76 5.45 6.42
C ALA A 136 -8.19 6.02 5.13
N LYS A 137 -7.05 6.71 5.26
CA LYS A 137 -6.34 7.30 4.13
C LYS A 137 -5.28 6.34 3.60
N GLU A 138 -5.24 6.18 2.28
CA GLU A 138 -4.21 5.42 1.58
C GLU A 138 -3.39 6.36 0.70
N SER A 139 -2.15 5.98 0.38
CA SER A 139 -1.29 6.78 -0.49
C SER A 139 -0.42 5.92 -1.41
N ARG A 140 -0.19 6.42 -2.62
CA ARG A 140 0.70 5.78 -3.60
C ARG A 140 1.54 6.84 -4.29
N ARG A 141 2.84 6.59 -4.39
CA ARG A 141 3.84 7.45 -5.05
C ARG A 141 4.68 6.61 -6.01
N LYS A 142 4.95 7.16 -7.19
CA LYS A 142 5.87 6.58 -8.18
C LYS A 142 6.88 7.64 -8.62
N THR A 143 8.15 7.26 -8.66
CA THR A 143 9.25 8.06 -9.21
C THR A 143 9.90 7.27 -10.34
N ILE A 144 10.19 7.92 -11.46
CA ILE A 144 10.82 7.29 -12.64
C ILE A 144 12.00 8.16 -13.07
N TYR A 145 13.16 7.55 -13.26
CA TYR A 145 14.35 8.18 -13.84
C TYR A 145 14.80 7.41 -15.07
N VAL A 146 15.02 8.11 -16.18
CA VAL A 146 15.48 7.53 -17.45
C VAL A 146 16.77 8.20 -17.89
N LYS A 147 17.81 7.40 -18.13
CA LYS A 147 19.09 7.84 -18.70
C LYS A 147 19.31 7.18 -20.06
N ARG A 148 19.52 7.99 -21.10
CA ARG A 148 19.79 7.53 -22.46
C ARG A 148 21.15 8.03 -22.94
N ASN A 149 22.01 7.11 -23.37
CA ASN A 149 23.31 7.39 -23.96
C ASN A 149 23.34 6.92 -25.42
N ILE A 150 23.82 7.77 -26.33
CA ILE A 150 24.02 7.45 -27.75
C ILE A 150 25.45 7.84 -28.12
N ALA A 151 26.25 6.88 -28.56
CA ALA A 151 27.56 7.12 -29.14
C ALA A 151 27.50 6.77 -30.64
N ALA A 152 27.73 7.75 -31.51
CA ALA A 152 27.86 7.55 -32.95
C ALA A 152 29.33 7.66 -33.35
N PHE A 153 29.78 6.82 -34.29
CA PHE A 153 31.10 7.02 -34.90
C PHE A 153 31.06 8.22 -35.85
N PRO A 154 32.06 9.11 -35.85
CA PRO A 154 32.18 10.10 -36.90
C PRO A 154 32.33 9.37 -38.25
N ALA A 155 31.46 9.67 -39.21
CA ALA A 155 31.57 9.13 -40.55
C ALA A 155 32.93 9.54 -41.17
N PRO A 156 33.62 8.67 -41.92
CA PRO A 156 34.79 9.09 -42.67
C PRO A 156 34.37 10.18 -43.65
N ALA A 157 35.05 11.32 -43.61
CA ALA A 157 34.84 12.42 -44.55
C ALA A 157 35.02 11.88 -45.98
N ALA A 158 33.94 11.86 -46.77
CA ALA A 158 34.04 11.60 -48.19
C ALA A 158 34.88 12.72 -48.81
N LEU A 159 36.08 12.40 -49.30
CA LEU A 159 36.84 13.28 -50.18
C LEU A 159 35.97 13.59 -51.40
N ALA A 160 35.42 14.79 -51.46
CA ALA A 160 34.83 15.33 -52.68
C ALA A 160 35.98 15.64 -53.64
N SER A 161 36.27 14.71 -54.56
CA SER A 161 37.13 14.99 -55.71
C SER A 161 36.40 15.97 -56.62
N ALA A 162 36.72 17.26 -56.51
CA ALA A 162 36.20 18.30 -57.37
C ALA A 162 36.65 18.07 -58.82
N SER A 163 35.68 18.15 -59.74
CA SER A 163 35.89 18.15 -61.19
C SER A 163 36.72 19.37 -61.59
N ALA A 164 37.82 19.16 -62.32
CA ALA A 164 38.58 20.21 -62.96
C ALA A 164 38.43 20.08 -64.49
N VAL A 165 37.61 20.98 -65.04
CA VAL A 165 37.54 21.37 -66.45
C VAL A 165 38.93 21.70 -66.97
N ARG A 166 39.33 21.16 -68.14
CA ARG A 166 40.33 21.79 -69.01
C ARG A 166 39.97 21.62 -70.49
N ARG A 167 39.64 22.78 -71.07
CA ARG A 167 39.78 23.29 -72.45
C ARG A 167 39.40 22.41 -73.63
#